data_AF-A0A3B4ZGU2-F1
#
_entry.id   AF-A0A3B4ZGU2-F1
#
_cell.length_a   1.000
_cell.length_b   1.000
_cell.length_c   1.000
_cell.angle_alpha   90.00
_cell.angle_beta   90.00
_cell.angle_gamma   90.00
#
_symmetry.space_group_name_H-M   'P 1'
#
loop_
_entity.id
_entity.type
_entity.pdbx_description
1 polymer ?
#
loop_
_entity_poly.entity_id
_entity_poly.type
_entity_poly.pdbx_seq_one_letter_code
_entity_poly.pdbx_strand_id
1 'polypeptide(L)'
;MLVTVFCAPRDRPETTFALDVSPDLELRDFVALCELESGIPAGEIQITYVEQPLKDPTRALGTYGVKDGDVVVLRQADRRPPPTQPAFPGLPHIDFRSITVPSTSSSTSQRGAIRPQQQRAAQPSTPMAFRGSSPQGLDDPALLQQMLLSNPHELSLLKERNPPLAEALLSGDLERFTKVLLEQQQDRARREQERIRLLTADPFDLEAQAKIEEDIRQHNVEENMTIAMEEAPESFGQVVMLYINCKVNGHPVKAFVDSGAQMTIMSQACAERCNIMRLVDRRWAGIAKGVGTQKIIGRVHLAQVQIEGDFLPCSFSILEDQPMDMLLGLDMLKRHQCSIDLKKSVLLIGTTGTETRFLSEAELPECARLAYGAEGREDARPDEIADRELAEALQRSIQESGKKVSLHLSLFS
;
A
#
# COMPACT_ATOMS: atom_id res chain seq x y z
N MET A 1 -22.44 40.14 -13.07
CA MET A 1 -21.06 40.59 -13.30
C MET A 1 -20.17 39.40 -13.05
N LEU A 2 -19.38 39.03 -14.05
CA LEU A 2 -18.53 37.86 -14.00
C LEU A 2 -17.23 38.22 -13.27
N VAL A 3 -17.08 37.74 -12.04
CA VAL A 3 -15.88 37.96 -11.22
C VAL A 3 -15.08 36.68 -11.19
N THR A 4 -13.79 36.77 -11.54
CA THR A 4 -12.87 35.64 -11.47
C THR A 4 -12.21 35.60 -10.11
N VAL A 5 -12.34 34.50 -9.38
CA VAL A 5 -11.73 34.30 -8.06
C VAL A 5 -10.47 33.46 -8.23
N PHE A 6 -9.32 34.07 -7.99
CA PHE A 6 -8.05 33.36 -7.85
C PHE A 6 -7.89 32.92 -6.41
N CYS A 7 -8.06 31.63 -6.15
CA CYS A 7 -7.93 31.04 -4.84
C CYS A 7 -6.54 30.42 -4.70
N ALA A 8 -5.81 30.86 -3.68
CA ALA A 8 -4.54 30.27 -3.26
C ALA A 8 -4.71 29.68 -1.85
N PRO A 9 -5.22 28.44 -1.72
CA PRO A 9 -5.29 27.73 -0.44
C PRO A 9 -3.89 27.41 0.07
N ARG A 10 -3.75 27.20 1.39
CA ARG A 10 -2.44 26.82 1.97
C ARG A 10 -2.02 25.40 1.59
N ASP A 11 -2.97 24.48 1.54
CA ASP A 11 -2.72 23.03 1.47
C ASP A 11 -3.29 22.38 0.20
N ARG A 12 -3.70 23.17 -0.80
CA ARG A 12 -4.28 22.71 -2.08
C ARG A 12 -3.71 23.50 -3.26
N PRO A 13 -3.68 22.92 -4.48
CA PRO A 13 -3.25 23.65 -5.67
C PRO A 13 -4.08 24.92 -5.90
N GLU A 14 -3.48 25.93 -6.49
CA GLU A 14 -4.15 27.18 -6.86
C GLU A 14 -5.31 26.87 -7.81
N THR A 15 -6.50 27.34 -7.45
CA THR A 15 -7.72 27.12 -8.23
C THR A 15 -8.31 28.45 -8.63
N THR A 16 -8.70 28.58 -9.89
CA THR A 16 -9.40 29.76 -10.39
C THR A 16 -10.81 29.35 -10.81
N PHE A 17 -11.82 30.06 -10.31
CA PHE A 17 -13.21 29.85 -10.70
C PHE A 17 -13.90 31.19 -10.96
N ALA A 18 -14.94 31.19 -11.79
CA ALA A 18 -15.68 32.40 -12.15
C ALA A 18 -17.08 32.36 -11.51
N LEU A 19 -17.46 33.47 -10.87
CA LEU A 19 -18.77 33.66 -10.26
C LEU A 19 -19.53 34.76 -11.01
N ASP A 20 -20.74 34.48 -11.48
CA ASP A 20 -21.64 35.51 -11.98
C ASP A 20 -22.49 36.06 -10.82
N VAL A 21 -22.15 37.26 -10.36
CA VAL A 21 -22.73 37.89 -9.17
C VAL A 21 -23.31 39.27 -9.47
N SER A 22 -24.29 39.73 -8.70
CA SER A 22 -24.78 41.11 -8.83
C SER A 22 -23.72 42.11 -8.29
N PRO A 23 -23.54 43.30 -8.90
CA PRO A 23 -22.71 44.36 -8.32
C PRO A 23 -23.20 44.82 -6.93
N ASP A 24 -24.49 44.62 -6.63
CA ASP A 24 -25.10 44.96 -5.34
C ASP A 24 -24.95 43.85 -4.29
N LEU A 25 -24.32 42.72 -4.63
CA LEU A 25 -24.11 41.59 -3.69
C LEU A 25 -23.21 42.02 -2.53
N GLU A 26 -23.65 41.75 -1.30
CA GLU A 26 -22.86 42.01 -0.10
C GLU A 26 -21.65 41.08 0.01
N LEU A 27 -20.56 41.57 0.60
CA LEU A 27 -19.34 40.78 0.80
C LEU A 27 -19.59 39.48 1.57
N ARG A 28 -20.51 39.47 2.54
CA ARG A 28 -20.90 38.27 3.29
C ARG A 28 -21.40 37.14 2.39
N ASP A 29 -22.32 37.47 1.48
CA ASP A 29 -22.92 36.48 0.58
C ASP A 29 -21.91 36.05 -0.48
N PHE A 30 -21.03 36.96 -0.92
CA PHE A 30 -19.92 36.62 -1.80
C PHE A 30 -18.91 35.66 -1.15
N VAL A 31 -18.61 35.84 0.15
CA VAL A 31 -17.75 34.91 0.92
C VAL A 31 -18.41 33.53 1.01
N ALA A 32 -19.73 33.46 1.18
CA ALA A 32 -20.45 32.18 1.21
C ALA A 32 -20.42 31.45 -0.14
N LEU A 33 -20.52 32.18 -1.26
CA LEU A 33 -20.33 31.60 -2.61
C LEU A 33 -18.90 31.10 -2.81
N CYS A 34 -17.92 31.87 -2.34
CA CYS A 34 -16.52 31.46 -2.37
C CYS A 34 -16.25 30.23 -1.48
N GLU A 35 -16.90 30.10 -0.32
CA GLU A 35 -16.81 28.91 0.54
C GLU A 35 -17.35 27.66 -0.18
N LEU A 36 -18.46 27.80 -0.91
CA LEU A 36 -19.04 26.71 -1.67
C LEU A 36 -18.13 26.22 -2.80
N GLU A 37 -17.53 27.14 -3.56
CA GLU A 37 -16.66 26.80 -4.70
C GLU A 37 -15.23 26.40 -4.29
N SER A 38 -14.66 27.03 -3.26
CA SER A 38 -13.28 26.75 -2.81
C SER A 38 -13.19 25.65 -1.75
N GLY A 39 -14.28 25.38 -1.02
CA GLY A 39 -14.31 24.46 0.11
C GLY A 39 -13.57 24.95 1.36
N ILE A 40 -13.22 26.24 1.43
CA ILE A 40 -12.57 26.87 2.59
C ILE A 40 -13.66 27.44 3.52
N PRO A 41 -13.63 27.18 4.85
CA PRO A 41 -14.62 27.73 5.76
C PRO A 41 -14.65 29.27 5.74
N ALA A 42 -15.84 29.89 5.72
CA ALA A 42 -15.98 31.35 5.63
C ALA A 42 -15.18 32.14 6.70
N GLY A 43 -14.97 31.57 7.88
CA GLY A 43 -14.18 32.17 8.96
C GLY A 43 -12.66 32.22 8.69
N GLU A 44 -12.19 31.49 7.69
CA GLU A 44 -10.80 31.44 7.25
C GLU A 44 -10.60 32.15 5.90
N ILE A 45 -11.66 32.58 5.23
CA ILE A 45 -11.59 33.26 3.94
C ILE A 45 -11.22 34.74 4.12
N GLN A 46 -10.17 35.17 3.44
CA GLN A 46 -9.81 36.58 3.27
C GLN A 46 -9.78 36.96 1.79
N ILE A 47 -10.65 37.88 1.38
CA ILE A 47 -10.76 38.34 -0.01
C ILE A 47 -10.00 39.66 -0.18
N THR A 48 -9.18 39.75 -1.22
CA THR A 48 -8.39 40.94 -1.58
C THR A 48 -8.68 41.34 -3.02
N TYR A 49 -8.95 42.63 -3.24
CA TYR A 49 -9.14 43.21 -4.56
C TYR A 49 -8.29 44.47 -4.69
N VAL A 50 -7.47 44.56 -5.75
CA VAL A 50 -6.51 45.66 -5.98
C VAL A 50 -5.66 45.94 -4.73
N GLU A 51 -5.03 44.88 -4.20
CA GLU A 51 -4.19 44.92 -2.98
C GLU A 51 -4.89 45.36 -1.69
N GLN A 52 -6.22 45.58 -1.71
CA GLN A 52 -6.99 45.94 -0.53
C GLN A 52 -7.85 44.78 -0.02
N PRO A 53 -7.69 44.35 1.25
CA PRO A 53 -8.55 43.33 1.83
C PRO A 53 -9.96 43.89 2.05
N LEU A 54 -10.97 43.16 1.57
CA LEU A 54 -12.37 43.46 1.79
C LEU A 54 -12.74 43.02 3.21
N LYS A 55 -13.10 43.96 4.10
CA LYS A 55 -13.29 43.70 5.53
C LYS A 55 -14.72 43.89 6.05
N ASP A 56 -15.53 44.69 5.35
CA ASP A 56 -16.89 45.01 5.79
C ASP A 56 -17.88 44.02 5.15
N PRO A 57 -18.46 43.09 5.93
CA PRO A 57 -19.32 42.04 5.39
C PRO A 57 -20.63 42.58 4.80
N THR A 58 -21.05 43.79 5.17
CA THR A 58 -22.34 44.40 4.75
C THR A 58 -22.20 45.31 3.53
N ARG A 59 -20.98 45.53 3.04
CA ARG A 59 -20.74 46.42 1.90
C ARG A 59 -20.81 45.64 0.58
N ALA A 60 -21.51 46.21 -0.39
CA ALA A 60 -21.66 45.63 -1.72
C ALA A 60 -20.34 45.62 -2.52
N LEU A 61 -20.13 44.58 -3.34
CA LEU A 61 -18.92 44.40 -4.16
C LEU A 61 -18.67 45.57 -5.12
N GLY A 62 -19.72 46.12 -5.74
CA GLY A 62 -19.61 47.29 -6.61
C GLY A 62 -19.12 48.55 -5.88
N THR A 63 -19.39 48.65 -4.57
CA THR A 63 -18.90 49.76 -3.72
C THR A 63 -17.41 49.60 -3.36
N TYR A 64 -16.87 48.39 -3.49
CA TYR A 64 -15.43 48.12 -3.45
C TYR A 64 -14.74 48.34 -4.80
N GLY A 65 -15.50 48.70 -5.84
CA GLY A 65 -14.99 48.99 -7.17
C GLY A 65 -14.81 47.77 -8.05
N VAL A 66 -15.28 46.58 -7.62
CA VAL A 66 -15.23 45.34 -8.42
C VAL A 66 -16.15 45.48 -9.63
N LYS A 67 -15.63 45.20 -10.82
CA LYS A 67 -16.34 45.29 -12.10
C LYS A 67 -16.44 43.94 -12.79
N ASP A 68 -17.24 43.92 -13.86
CA ASP A 68 -17.34 42.77 -14.75
C ASP A 68 -15.99 42.44 -15.40
N GLY A 69 -15.56 41.19 -15.27
CA GLY A 69 -14.28 40.68 -15.78
C GLY A 69 -13.10 40.82 -14.81
N ASP A 70 -13.30 41.37 -13.61
CA ASP A 70 -12.22 41.57 -12.65
C ASP A 70 -11.82 40.29 -11.92
N VAL A 71 -10.55 40.27 -11.48
CA VAL A 71 -9.98 39.18 -10.69
C VAL A 71 -9.87 39.60 -9.22
N VAL A 72 -10.41 38.78 -8.32
CA VAL A 72 -10.25 38.90 -6.87
C VAL A 72 -9.41 37.75 -6.33
N VAL A 73 -8.61 38.02 -5.29
CA VAL A 73 -7.71 37.03 -4.69
C VAL A 73 -8.31 36.54 -3.38
N LEU A 74 -8.49 35.23 -3.25
CA LEU A 74 -8.93 34.55 -2.04
C LEU A 74 -7.73 33.88 -1.36
N ARG A 75 -7.51 34.20 -0.08
CA ARG A 75 -6.49 33.58 0.77
C ARG A 75 -7.10 32.96 2.03
N GLN A 76 -6.49 31.89 2.52
CA GLN A 76 -6.87 31.23 3.77
C GLN A 76 -6.06 31.77 4.97
N ALA A 77 -6.73 32.21 6.03
CA ALA A 77 -6.17 32.79 7.26
C ALA A 77 -6.23 31.83 8.47
N ASP A 78 -5.32 32.00 9.45
CA ASP A 78 -5.22 31.15 10.65
C ASP A 78 -6.36 31.37 11.66
N ARG A 79 -6.91 30.27 12.17
CA ARG A 79 -8.01 30.21 13.14
C ARG A 79 -7.62 30.87 14.47
N ARG A 80 -8.26 31.97 14.87
CA ARG A 80 -8.17 32.51 16.25
C ARG A 80 -9.21 31.86 17.17
N PRO A 81 -8.83 31.27 18.32
CA PRO A 81 -9.79 30.74 19.28
C PRO A 81 -10.49 31.87 20.07
N PRO A 82 -11.77 31.71 20.47
CA PRO A 82 -12.50 32.71 21.26
C PRO A 82 -12.04 32.72 22.74
N PRO A 83 -12.16 33.86 23.45
CA PRO A 83 -11.71 33.98 24.84
C PRO A 83 -12.71 33.34 25.82
N THR A 84 -12.23 32.42 26.66
CA THR A 84 -12.98 31.81 27.77
C THR A 84 -12.81 32.63 29.06
N GLN A 85 -13.94 32.90 29.75
CA GLN A 85 -13.98 33.52 31.08
C GLN A 85 -13.51 32.55 32.19
N PRO A 86 -13.07 33.05 33.36
CA PRO A 86 -12.41 32.23 34.38
C PRO A 86 -13.40 31.66 35.42
N ALA A 87 -13.13 30.45 35.93
CA ALA A 87 -13.80 29.89 37.10
C ALA A 87 -12.80 29.32 38.13
N PHE A 88 -12.88 29.92 39.31
CA PHE A 88 -12.53 29.58 40.71
C PHE A 88 -11.46 28.54 41.12
N PRO A 89 -10.70 28.80 42.20
CA PRO A 89 -9.63 27.93 42.72
C PRO A 89 -10.10 26.98 43.83
N GLY A 90 -9.60 25.74 43.86
CA GLY A 90 -9.75 24.90 45.07
C GLY A 90 -9.41 23.39 45.06
N LEU A 91 -9.18 22.73 43.92
CA LEU A 91 -8.85 21.29 43.90
C LEU A 91 -7.74 20.98 42.88
N PRO A 92 -6.74 20.13 43.21
CA PRO A 92 -5.78 19.66 42.22
C PRO A 92 -6.46 18.62 41.32
N HIS A 93 -6.74 19.00 40.08
CA HIS A 93 -7.27 18.09 39.07
C HIS A 93 -6.09 17.33 38.43
N ILE A 94 -6.00 16.03 38.68
CA ILE A 94 -5.10 15.16 37.91
C ILE A 94 -5.82 14.83 36.60
N ASP A 95 -5.24 15.21 35.46
CA ASP A 95 -5.83 14.99 34.13
C ASP A 95 -5.28 13.71 33.49
N PHE A 96 -6.08 12.64 33.51
CA PHE A 96 -5.75 11.32 32.95
C PHE A 96 -6.01 11.21 31.44
N ARG A 97 -6.42 12.29 30.76
CA ARG A 97 -6.62 12.31 29.29
C ARG A 97 -5.32 12.29 28.49
N SER A 98 -4.18 12.55 29.11
CA SER A 98 -2.85 12.64 28.46
C SER A 98 -2.09 11.31 28.37
N ILE A 99 -2.66 10.20 28.88
CA ILE A 99 -2.01 8.89 28.84
C ILE A 99 -2.61 8.08 27.68
N THR A 100 -1.95 8.13 26.52
CA THR A 100 -2.16 7.23 25.38
C THR A 100 -1.14 6.09 25.43
N VAL A 101 -1.61 4.85 25.24
CA VAL A 101 -0.76 3.68 24.94
C VAL A 101 -1.20 3.09 23.58
N PRO A 102 -0.26 2.67 22.71
CA PRO A 102 -0.59 2.07 21.41
C PRO A 102 -1.12 0.64 21.59
N SER A 103 -2.20 0.32 20.87
CA SER A 103 -2.84 -0.99 20.85
C SER A 103 -2.12 -1.97 19.90
N THR A 104 -2.03 -3.23 20.31
CA THR A 104 -1.71 -4.40 19.47
C THR A 104 -2.98 -5.21 19.21
N SER A 105 -3.22 -5.56 17.95
CA SER A 105 -4.46 -6.11 17.38
C SER A 105 -4.72 -7.59 17.69
N SER A 106 -5.98 -7.98 17.96
CA SER A 106 -6.57 -9.23 17.44
C SER A 106 -8.11 -9.14 17.38
N SER A 107 -8.68 -9.87 16.42
CA SER A 107 -9.94 -9.64 15.69
C SER A 107 -11.20 -10.24 16.33
N THR A 108 -12.39 -9.66 16.04
CA THR A 108 -13.54 -10.33 15.39
C THR A 108 -14.68 -9.34 15.04
N SER A 109 -15.04 -9.38 13.76
CA SER A 109 -16.16 -8.87 12.96
C SER A 109 -17.41 -8.21 13.59
N GLN A 110 -17.75 -7.00 13.14
CA GLN A 110 -19.08 -6.72 12.54
C GLN A 110 -19.06 -5.50 11.59
N ARG A 111 -19.76 -5.71 10.47
CA ARG A 111 -19.98 -4.89 9.26
C ARG A 111 -20.13 -3.37 9.45
N GLY A 112 -19.51 -2.60 8.54
CA GLY A 112 -19.90 -1.22 8.21
C GLY A 112 -18.82 -0.51 7.37
N ALA A 113 -19.17 -0.14 6.14
CA ALA A 113 -18.35 0.46 5.10
C ALA A 113 -17.49 1.68 5.53
N ILE A 114 -16.26 1.81 5.00
CA ILE A 114 -15.49 3.08 4.84
C ILE A 114 -14.31 2.89 3.83
N ARG A 115 -14.08 3.96 3.05
CA ARG A 115 -12.96 4.26 2.12
C ARG A 115 -11.72 4.78 2.89
N PRO A 116 -10.48 4.60 2.40
CA PRO A 116 -9.28 4.99 3.15
C PRO A 116 -8.93 6.48 2.98
N GLN A 117 -8.59 7.12 4.10
CA GLN A 117 -8.05 8.47 4.18
C GLN A 117 -6.63 8.39 4.74
N GLN A 118 -5.71 8.97 3.97
CA GLN A 118 -4.27 8.98 4.16
C GLN A 118 -3.84 10.07 5.15
N GLN A 119 -2.88 9.71 6.00
CA GLN A 119 -2.15 10.61 6.90
C GLN A 119 -1.11 11.40 6.11
N ARG A 120 -0.99 12.71 6.37
CA ARG A 120 0.26 13.46 6.18
C ARG A 120 0.75 14.03 7.50
N ALA A 121 2.05 13.83 7.70
CA ALA A 121 2.86 14.17 8.84
C ALA A 121 3.01 15.69 9.05
N ALA A 122 3.04 16.12 10.31
CA ALA A 122 3.45 17.46 10.72
C ALA A 122 4.69 17.37 11.62
N GLN A 123 5.73 18.13 11.24
CA GLN A 123 6.96 18.35 11.98
C GLN A 123 6.74 19.23 13.24
N PRO A 124 7.65 19.18 14.23
CA PRO A 124 7.35 19.49 15.61
C PRO A 124 7.59 20.96 15.97
N SER A 125 6.55 21.62 16.48
CA SER A 125 6.66 22.86 17.25
C SER A 125 7.14 22.54 18.67
N THR A 126 8.29 23.10 19.04
CA THR A 126 8.86 23.05 20.39
C THR A 126 7.91 23.66 21.42
N PRO A 127 7.39 22.90 22.40
CA PRO A 127 6.72 23.49 23.54
C PRO A 127 7.79 23.86 24.57
N MET A 128 7.76 25.13 25.01
CA MET A 128 8.51 25.56 26.19
C MET A 128 8.27 24.57 27.33
N ALA A 129 9.37 24.15 27.94
CA ALA A 129 9.39 23.24 29.08
C ALA A 129 8.40 23.69 30.15
N PHE A 130 7.25 23.01 30.21
CA PHE A 130 6.47 22.93 31.43
C PHE A 130 7.35 22.14 32.40
N ARG A 131 8.06 22.84 33.29
CA ARG A 131 8.59 22.23 34.52
C ARG A 131 7.38 21.79 35.33
N GLY A 132 6.80 20.65 34.97
CA GLY A 132 5.93 19.90 35.84
C GLY A 132 6.79 19.44 37.00
N SER A 133 6.73 20.17 38.10
CA SER A 133 7.02 19.60 39.41
C SER A 133 6.22 18.31 39.51
N SER A 134 6.90 17.16 39.51
CA SER A 134 6.33 15.91 39.97
C SER A 134 5.64 16.19 41.32
N PRO A 135 4.32 15.94 41.46
CA PRO A 135 3.69 16.08 42.76
C PRO A 135 4.41 15.12 43.70
N GLN A 136 5.01 15.65 44.76
CA GLN A 136 5.84 14.95 45.76
C GLN A 136 5.04 13.95 46.63
N GLY A 137 4.19 13.12 46.01
CA GLY A 137 3.34 12.15 46.71
C GLY A 137 2.99 10.89 45.92
N LEU A 138 3.58 10.67 44.73
CA LEU A 138 3.36 9.47 43.91
C LEU A 138 4.47 8.41 44.03
N ASP A 139 5.47 8.65 44.89
CA ASP A 139 6.63 7.77 45.07
C ASP A 139 6.40 6.62 46.07
N ASP A 140 5.26 6.61 46.77
CA ASP A 140 4.91 5.56 47.72
C ASP A 140 3.93 4.55 47.07
N PRO A 141 4.39 3.34 46.71
CA PRO A 141 3.57 2.34 46.03
C PRO A 141 2.38 1.86 46.90
N ALA A 142 2.48 1.97 48.24
CA ALA A 142 1.41 1.58 49.15
C ALA A 142 0.25 2.58 49.13
N LEU A 143 0.56 3.89 49.09
CA LEU A 143 -0.43 4.96 48.99
C LEU A 143 -1.15 4.91 47.64
N LEU A 144 -0.40 4.62 46.57
CA LEU A 144 -0.92 4.54 45.20
C LEU A 144 -1.81 3.30 44.99
N GLN A 145 -1.45 2.17 45.60
CA GLN A 145 -2.32 0.99 45.68
C GLN A 145 -3.64 1.33 46.41
N GLN A 146 -3.57 2.00 47.56
CA GLN A 146 -4.75 2.36 48.34
C GLN A 146 -5.67 3.33 47.58
N MET A 147 -5.09 4.32 46.90
CA MET A 147 -5.82 5.28 46.07
C MET A 147 -6.57 4.58 44.93
N LEU A 148 -5.90 3.68 44.19
CA LEU A 148 -6.50 2.93 43.09
C LEU A 148 -7.60 1.95 43.55
N LEU A 149 -7.45 1.36 44.73
CA LEU A 149 -8.48 0.50 45.33
C LEU A 149 -9.67 1.32 45.88
N SER A 150 -9.41 2.56 46.32
CA SER A 150 -10.44 3.46 46.84
C SER A 150 -11.32 4.10 45.76
N ASN A 151 -10.86 4.14 44.50
CA ASN A 151 -11.60 4.69 43.38
C ASN A 151 -11.99 3.60 42.33
N PRO A 152 -13.25 3.11 42.35
CA PRO A 152 -13.72 2.07 41.43
C PRO A 152 -13.63 2.45 39.95
N HIS A 153 -13.71 3.75 39.62
CA HIS A 153 -13.65 4.23 38.24
C HIS A 153 -12.21 4.15 37.68
N GLU A 154 -11.22 4.53 38.48
CA GLU A 154 -9.80 4.42 38.11
C GLU A 154 -9.35 2.97 37.96
N LEU A 155 -9.86 2.08 38.82
CA LEU A 155 -9.59 0.65 38.73
C LEU A 155 -10.17 0.04 37.44
N SER A 156 -11.34 0.50 36.99
CA SER A 156 -11.93 0.08 35.71
C SER A 156 -11.07 0.54 34.52
N LEU A 157 -10.62 1.80 34.53
CA LEU A 157 -9.76 2.35 33.48
C LEU A 157 -8.38 1.66 33.44
N LEU A 158 -7.84 1.32 34.61
CA LEU A 158 -6.57 0.59 34.73
C LEU A 158 -6.70 -0.83 34.17
N LYS A 159 -7.80 -1.54 34.45
CA LYS A 159 -8.08 -2.87 33.88
C LYS A 159 -8.16 -2.83 32.36
N GLU A 160 -8.75 -1.80 31.80
CA GLU A 160 -8.93 -1.65 30.36
C GLU A 160 -7.61 -1.28 29.66
N ARG A 161 -6.83 -0.36 30.24
CA ARG A 161 -5.63 0.19 29.60
C ARG A 161 -4.33 -0.50 29.97
N ASN A 162 -4.32 -1.24 31.07
CA ASN A 162 -3.12 -1.84 31.62
C ASN A 162 -3.44 -3.08 32.48
N PRO A 163 -3.85 -4.19 31.83
CA PRO A 163 -4.23 -5.42 32.51
C PRO A 163 -3.15 -5.96 33.48
N PRO A 164 -1.84 -5.98 33.14
CA PRO A 164 -0.82 -6.52 34.03
C PRO A 164 -0.69 -5.77 35.36
N LEU A 165 -0.82 -4.44 35.34
CA LEU A 165 -0.75 -3.63 36.56
C LEU A 165 -2.05 -3.74 37.37
N ALA A 166 -3.20 -3.88 36.71
CA ALA A 166 -4.49 -4.10 37.36
C ALA A 166 -4.57 -5.47 38.06
N GLU A 167 -4.03 -6.52 37.44
CA GLU A 167 -3.94 -7.85 38.05
C GLU A 167 -3.02 -7.88 39.27
N ALA A 168 -1.87 -7.20 39.18
CA ALA A 168 -0.96 -7.06 40.31
C ALA A 168 -1.63 -6.28 41.47
N LEU A 169 -2.41 -5.23 41.17
CA LEU A 169 -3.18 -4.48 42.15
C LEU A 169 -4.26 -5.32 42.85
N LEU A 170 -5.01 -6.12 42.09
CA LEU A 170 -6.12 -6.96 42.59
C LEU A 170 -5.65 -8.20 43.33
N SER A 171 -4.42 -8.65 43.07
CA SER A 171 -3.82 -9.80 43.77
C SER A 171 -3.59 -9.54 45.25
N GLY A 172 -3.64 -8.27 45.70
CA GLY A 172 -3.42 -7.88 47.09
C GLY A 172 -1.96 -7.96 47.55
N ASP A 173 -1.05 -8.34 46.64
CA ASP A 173 0.38 -8.44 46.89
C ASP A 173 1.08 -7.11 46.56
N LEU A 174 1.49 -6.40 47.61
CA LEU A 174 2.16 -5.10 47.50
C LEU A 174 3.53 -5.20 46.82
N GLU A 175 4.27 -6.29 47.01
CA GLU A 175 5.59 -6.46 46.38
C GLU A 175 5.44 -6.66 44.87
N ARG A 176 4.47 -7.49 44.48
CA ARG A 176 4.17 -7.73 43.06
C ARG A 176 3.67 -6.47 42.36
N PHE A 177 2.79 -5.70 43.01
CA PHE A 177 2.33 -4.41 42.48
C PHE A 177 3.48 -3.43 42.28
N THR A 178 4.35 -3.29 43.29
CA THR A 178 5.50 -2.39 43.24
C THR A 178 6.47 -2.74 42.12
N LYS A 179 6.75 -4.04 41.94
CA LYS A 179 7.63 -4.54 40.87
C LYS A 179 7.10 -4.19 39.48
N VAL A 180 5.82 -4.49 39.22
CA VAL A 180 5.19 -4.24 37.92
C VAL A 180 5.09 -2.74 37.63
N LEU A 181 4.79 -1.94 38.65
CA LEU A 181 4.73 -0.48 38.52
C LEU A 181 6.10 0.12 38.17
N LEU A 182 7.17 -0.32 38.83
CA LEU A 182 8.52 0.16 38.58
C LEU A 182 9.03 -0.25 37.19
N GLU A 183 8.78 -1.48 36.78
CA GLU A 183 9.15 -2.01 35.46
C GLU A 183 8.45 -1.22 34.33
N GLN A 184 7.15 -0.92 34.51
CA GLN A 184 6.43 -0.10 33.54
C GLN A 184 6.84 1.37 33.51
N GLN A 185 7.19 1.95 34.66
CA GLN A 185 7.73 3.31 34.70
C GLN A 185 9.08 3.37 34.00
N GLN A 186 9.96 2.38 34.20
CA GLN A 186 11.25 2.29 33.51
C GLN A 186 11.07 2.08 32.00
N ASP A 187 10.13 1.25 31.58
CA ASP A 187 9.81 1.04 30.17
C ASP A 187 9.29 2.31 29.49
N ARG A 188 8.41 3.05 30.17
CA ARG A 188 7.93 4.35 29.69
C ARG A 188 9.05 5.38 29.64
N ALA A 189 9.85 5.47 30.69
CA ALA A 189 10.99 6.36 30.74
C ALA A 189 11.99 6.06 29.62
N ARG A 190 12.27 4.78 29.35
CA ARG A 190 13.14 4.34 28.25
C ARG A 190 12.60 4.75 26.88
N ARG A 191 11.33 4.47 26.58
CA ARG A 191 10.70 4.86 25.30
C ARG A 191 10.63 6.37 25.13
N GLU A 192 10.31 7.09 26.21
CA GLU A 192 10.28 8.56 26.19
C GLU A 192 11.68 9.14 25.99
N GLN A 193 12.70 8.56 26.62
CA GLN A 193 14.09 9.00 26.49
C GLN A 193 14.67 8.69 25.11
N GLU A 194 14.24 7.61 24.47
CA GLU A 194 14.55 7.29 23.08
C GLU A 194 13.85 8.25 22.09
N ARG A 195 12.57 8.57 22.34
CA ARG A 195 11.81 9.58 21.59
C ARG A 195 12.43 10.98 21.71
N ILE A 196 12.82 11.38 22.93
CA ILE A 196 13.51 12.64 23.19
C ILE A 196 14.88 12.64 22.52
N ARG A 197 15.64 11.54 22.54
CA ARG A 197 16.91 11.44 21.79
C ARG A 197 16.73 11.65 20.30
N LEU A 198 15.68 11.08 19.69
CA LEU A 198 15.37 11.30 18.27
C LEU A 198 14.92 12.74 17.97
N LEU A 199 14.16 13.38 18.87
CA LEU A 199 13.69 14.76 18.73
C LEU A 199 14.75 15.82 19.05
N THR A 200 15.75 15.46 19.86
CA THR A 200 16.85 16.35 20.32
C THR A 200 18.16 16.03 19.59
N ALA A 201 18.17 15.03 18.69
CA ALA A 201 19.29 14.75 17.83
C ALA A 201 19.59 15.98 16.97
N ASP A 202 20.87 16.30 16.85
CA ASP A 202 21.39 17.38 16.04
C ASP A 202 20.86 17.23 14.59
N PRO A 203 20.37 18.29 13.92
CA PRO A 203 19.96 18.25 12.51
C PRO A 203 20.99 17.62 11.54
N PHE A 204 22.25 17.49 11.96
CA PHE A 204 23.34 16.86 11.21
C PHE A 204 23.72 15.45 11.66
N ASP A 205 22.92 14.81 12.52
CA ASP A 205 23.13 13.42 12.91
C ASP A 205 22.77 12.48 11.76
N LEU A 206 23.79 11.81 11.21
CA LEU A 206 23.67 10.94 10.03
C LEU A 206 22.72 9.76 10.25
N GLU A 207 22.63 9.26 11.48
CA GLU A 207 21.76 8.12 11.80
C GLU A 207 20.28 8.54 11.89
N ALA A 208 20.00 9.75 12.40
CA ALA A 208 18.66 10.32 12.41
C ALA A 208 18.20 10.69 10.99
N GLN A 209 19.07 11.26 10.15
CA GLN A 209 18.75 11.56 8.74
C GLN A 209 18.47 10.29 7.94
N ALA A 210 19.25 9.22 8.11
CA ALA A 210 19.01 7.95 7.42
C ALA A 210 17.66 7.32 7.81
N LYS A 211 17.26 7.44 9.08
CA LYS A 211 15.97 6.95 9.55
C LYS A 211 14.80 7.75 8.98
N ILE A 212 14.94 9.08 8.91
CA ILE A 212 13.95 9.96 8.29
C ILE A 212 13.84 9.68 6.78
N GLU A 213 14.95 9.45 6.10
CA GLU A 213 14.96 9.09 4.67
C GLU A 213 14.24 7.76 4.41
N GLU A 214 14.51 6.74 5.22
CA GLU A 214 13.83 5.45 5.10
C GLU A 214 12.32 5.56 5.39
N ASP A 215 11.92 6.31 6.41
CA ASP A 215 10.51 6.55 6.71
C ASP A 215 9.79 7.27 5.55
N ILE A 216 10.43 8.28 4.93
CA ILE A 216 9.89 8.96 3.74
C ILE A 216 9.80 7.99 2.56
N ARG A 217 10.82 7.16 2.36
CA ARG A 217 10.83 6.16 1.29
C ARG A 217 9.68 5.18 1.44
N GLN A 218 9.47 4.65 2.65
CA GLN A 218 8.36 3.74 2.94
C GLN A 218 7.01 4.43 2.71
N HIS A 219 6.84 5.65 3.19
CA HIS A 219 5.60 6.41 2.98
C HIS A 219 5.31 6.62 1.48
N ASN A 220 6.31 6.98 0.68
CA ASN A 220 6.16 7.14 -0.77
C ASN A 220 5.79 5.82 -1.46
N VAL A 221 6.36 4.69 -1.00
CA VAL A 221 6.04 3.36 -1.53
C VAL A 221 4.60 2.98 -1.18
N GLU A 222 4.17 3.22 0.06
CA GLU A 222 2.79 2.98 0.52
C GLU A 222 1.77 3.87 -0.21
N GLU A 223 2.09 5.15 -0.40
CA GLU A 223 1.25 6.09 -1.15
C GLU A 223 1.11 5.66 -2.61
N ASN A 224 2.22 5.32 -3.27
CA ASN A 224 2.18 4.78 -4.62
C ASN A 224 1.40 3.47 -4.73
N MET A 225 1.53 2.58 -3.73
CA MET A 225 0.76 1.34 -3.66
C MET A 225 -0.74 1.63 -3.53
N THR A 226 -1.11 2.57 -2.67
CA THR A 226 -2.51 2.97 -2.45
C THR A 226 -3.10 3.55 -3.73
N ILE A 227 -2.38 4.47 -4.39
CA ILE A 227 -2.79 5.04 -5.67
C ILE A 227 -2.96 3.94 -6.73
N ALA A 228 -2.00 3.01 -6.82
CA ALA A 228 -2.10 1.91 -7.77
C ALA A 228 -3.33 1.03 -7.50
N MET A 229 -3.66 0.76 -6.24
CA MET A 229 -4.85 -0.03 -5.88
C MET A 229 -6.16 0.67 -6.23
N GLU A 230 -6.21 2.00 -6.15
CA GLU A 230 -7.39 2.79 -6.49
C GLU A 230 -7.54 3.01 -8.00
N GLU A 231 -6.47 3.38 -8.69
CA GLU A 231 -6.49 3.78 -10.10
C GLU A 231 -6.32 2.59 -11.07
N ALA A 232 -5.59 1.55 -10.67
CA ALA A 232 -5.28 0.42 -11.53
C ALA A 232 -5.37 -0.93 -10.77
N PRO A 233 -6.56 -1.29 -10.24
CA PRO A 233 -6.75 -2.56 -9.52
C PRO A 233 -6.40 -3.77 -10.39
N GLU A 234 -6.55 -3.65 -11.71
CA GLU A 234 -6.16 -4.64 -12.73
C GLU A 234 -4.66 -5.02 -12.65
N SER A 235 -3.80 -4.08 -12.22
CA SER A 235 -2.34 -4.31 -12.09
C SER A 235 -2.00 -5.30 -10.97
N PHE A 236 -2.94 -5.52 -10.05
CA PHE A 236 -2.83 -6.49 -8.97
C PHE A 236 -3.50 -7.83 -9.31
N GLY A 237 -4.27 -7.87 -10.40
CA GLY A 237 -4.88 -9.08 -10.92
C GLY A 237 -3.84 -9.97 -11.62
N GLN A 238 -3.97 -11.28 -11.43
CA GLN A 238 -3.16 -12.22 -12.20
C GLN A 238 -3.69 -12.30 -13.62
N VAL A 239 -2.84 -12.00 -14.61
CA VAL A 239 -3.23 -12.09 -16.02
C VAL A 239 -3.23 -13.55 -16.45
N VAL A 240 -4.40 -14.03 -16.84
CA VAL A 240 -4.59 -15.39 -17.38
C VAL A 240 -3.85 -15.51 -18.71
N MET A 241 -3.01 -16.53 -18.81
CA MET A 241 -2.25 -16.83 -20.02
C MET A 241 -3.16 -17.28 -21.17
N LEU A 242 -2.77 -16.97 -22.41
CA LEU A 242 -3.56 -17.27 -23.59
C LEU A 242 -3.44 -18.75 -23.99
N TYR A 243 -4.52 -19.51 -23.82
CA TYR A 243 -4.61 -20.89 -24.28
C TYR A 243 -5.80 -21.08 -25.21
N ILE A 244 -5.68 -22.01 -26.15
CA ILE A 244 -6.79 -22.44 -27.01
C ILE A 244 -6.91 -23.97 -26.98
N ASN A 245 -8.11 -24.47 -27.25
CA ASN A 245 -8.31 -25.88 -27.53
C ASN A 245 -7.98 -26.17 -29.00
N CYS A 246 -7.23 -27.25 -29.22
CA CYS A 246 -7.02 -27.81 -30.54
C CYS A 246 -7.02 -29.33 -30.46
N LYS A 247 -6.95 -30.00 -31.62
CA LYS A 247 -6.75 -31.44 -31.71
C LYS A 247 -5.60 -31.75 -32.63
N VAL A 248 -4.79 -32.73 -32.25
CA VAL A 248 -3.71 -33.25 -33.08
C VAL A 248 -3.95 -34.74 -33.26
N ASN A 249 -4.12 -35.17 -34.51
CA ASN A 249 -4.47 -36.57 -34.83
C ASN A 249 -5.71 -37.07 -34.04
N GLY A 250 -6.70 -36.19 -33.84
CA GLY A 250 -7.94 -36.49 -33.12
C GLY A 250 -7.87 -36.37 -31.59
N HIS A 251 -6.68 -36.24 -31.01
CA HIS A 251 -6.49 -36.10 -29.56
C HIS A 251 -6.56 -34.63 -29.12
N PRO A 252 -7.29 -34.29 -28.05
CA PRO A 252 -7.40 -32.92 -27.55
C PRO A 252 -6.06 -32.45 -26.95
N VAL A 253 -5.70 -31.22 -27.27
CA VAL A 253 -4.48 -30.54 -26.84
C VAL A 253 -4.83 -29.10 -26.47
N LYS A 254 -4.25 -28.61 -25.36
CA LYS A 254 -4.31 -27.20 -24.99
C LYS A 254 -3.03 -26.54 -25.47
N ALA A 255 -3.15 -25.63 -26.42
CA ALA A 255 -2.00 -24.92 -26.98
C ALA A 255 -1.86 -23.55 -26.31
N PHE A 256 -0.67 -23.28 -25.76
CA PHE A 256 -0.27 -21.97 -25.26
C PHE A 256 0.06 -21.06 -26.43
N VAL A 257 -0.56 -19.88 -26.51
CA VAL A 257 -0.37 -18.92 -27.62
C VAL A 257 0.67 -17.89 -27.22
N ASP A 258 1.84 -17.92 -27.86
CA ASP A 258 2.97 -17.07 -27.51
C ASP A 258 3.59 -16.43 -28.75
N SER A 259 3.35 -15.13 -28.92
CA SER A 259 3.94 -14.34 -30.01
C SER A 259 5.41 -13.98 -29.77
N GLY A 260 5.91 -14.12 -28.53
CA GLY A 260 7.32 -13.94 -28.16
C GLY A 260 8.20 -15.14 -28.51
N ALA A 261 7.60 -16.32 -28.66
CA ALA A 261 8.31 -17.52 -29.11
C ALA A 261 8.50 -17.53 -30.63
N GLN A 262 9.75 -17.66 -31.09
CA GLN A 262 10.05 -17.73 -32.52
C GLN A 262 9.51 -19.01 -33.18
N MET A 263 9.49 -20.14 -32.46
CA MET A 263 9.15 -21.46 -32.99
C MET A 263 8.00 -22.09 -32.22
N THR A 264 7.13 -22.80 -32.94
CA THR A 264 6.12 -23.68 -32.36
C THR A 264 6.77 -24.96 -31.85
N ILE A 265 6.38 -25.37 -30.64
CA ILE A 265 6.97 -26.50 -29.91
C ILE A 265 5.86 -27.42 -29.39
N MET A 266 6.14 -28.71 -29.34
CA MET A 266 5.31 -29.71 -28.67
C MET A 266 6.16 -30.58 -27.74
N SER A 267 5.62 -30.96 -26.59
CA SER A 267 6.30 -31.87 -25.67
C SER A 267 6.33 -33.30 -26.22
N GLN A 268 7.34 -34.08 -25.85
CA GLN A 268 7.44 -35.49 -26.22
C GLN A 268 6.22 -36.28 -25.71
N ALA A 269 5.80 -36.05 -24.47
CA ALA A 269 4.62 -36.69 -23.89
C ALA A 269 3.34 -36.41 -24.70
N CYS A 270 3.17 -35.17 -25.18
CA CYS A 270 2.04 -34.82 -26.05
C CYS A 270 2.15 -35.51 -27.42
N ALA A 271 3.34 -35.57 -28.03
CA ALA A 271 3.55 -36.25 -29.31
C ALA A 271 3.31 -37.76 -29.24
N GLU A 272 3.67 -38.40 -28.13
CA GLU A 272 3.36 -39.81 -27.82
C GLU A 272 1.86 -40.03 -27.66
N ARG A 273 1.20 -39.20 -26.85
CA ARG A 273 -0.25 -39.25 -26.62
C ARG A 273 -1.06 -39.02 -27.89
N CYS A 274 -0.61 -38.12 -28.76
CA CYS A 274 -1.24 -37.86 -30.06
C CYS A 274 -0.87 -38.92 -31.13
N ASN A 275 -0.03 -39.90 -30.79
CA ASN A 275 0.45 -40.94 -31.70
C ASN A 275 1.08 -40.39 -33.00
N ILE A 276 1.90 -39.34 -32.86
CA ILE A 276 2.62 -38.70 -33.98
C ILE A 276 4.14 -38.87 -33.89
N MET A 277 4.65 -39.67 -32.94
CA MET A 277 6.09 -39.95 -32.82
C MET A 277 6.73 -40.51 -34.09
N ARG A 278 5.94 -41.19 -34.93
CA ARG A 278 6.36 -41.68 -36.26
C ARG A 278 6.73 -40.58 -37.26
N LEU A 279 6.28 -39.35 -37.04
CA LEU A 279 6.52 -38.20 -37.91
C LEU A 279 7.74 -37.37 -37.48
N VAL A 280 8.36 -37.70 -36.34
CA VAL A 280 9.45 -36.93 -35.75
C VAL A 280 10.76 -37.25 -36.46
N ASP A 281 11.28 -36.28 -37.20
CA ASP A 281 12.60 -36.37 -37.84
C ASP A 281 13.70 -36.08 -36.81
N ARG A 282 14.38 -37.14 -36.36
CA ARG A 282 15.47 -37.07 -35.38
C ARG A 282 16.77 -36.48 -35.94
N ARG A 283 16.89 -36.26 -37.26
CA ARG A 283 18.05 -35.54 -37.82
C ARG A 283 18.11 -34.09 -37.37
N TRP A 284 16.97 -33.56 -36.91
CA TRP A 284 16.82 -32.23 -36.33
C TRP A 284 16.92 -32.25 -34.79
N ALA A 285 17.39 -33.36 -34.21
CA ALA A 285 17.69 -33.41 -32.79
C ALA A 285 18.87 -32.47 -32.46
N GLY A 286 18.84 -31.87 -31.29
CA GLY A 286 19.84 -30.91 -30.87
C GLY A 286 19.54 -30.31 -29.51
N ILE A 287 20.29 -29.28 -29.14
CA ILE A 287 20.07 -28.54 -27.88
C ILE A 287 19.58 -27.15 -28.27
N ALA A 288 18.35 -26.82 -27.89
CA ALA A 288 17.84 -25.47 -28.00
C ALA A 288 18.52 -24.60 -26.93
N LYS A 289 19.27 -23.59 -27.36
CA LYS A 289 19.77 -22.52 -26.49
C LYS A 289 18.78 -21.36 -26.55
N GLY A 290 17.99 -21.19 -25.49
CA GLY A 290 17.02 -20.10 -25.32
C GLY A 290 16.96 -19.66 -23.85
N VAL A 291 15.76 -19.42 -23.30
CA VAL A 291 15.51 -19.18 -21.86
C VAL A 291 15.72 -20.48 -21.06
N GLY A 292 16.90 -21.08 -21.19
CA GLY A 292 17.24 -22.43 -20.71
C GLY A 292 17.87 -23.31 -21.79
N THR A 293 18.50 -24.42 -21.36
CA THR A 293 18.95 -25.50 -22.23
C THR A 293 17.90 -26.59 -22.26
N GLN A 294 17.26 -26.80 -23.42
CA GLN A 294 16.30 -27.88 -23.58
C GLN A 294 16.69 -28.80 -24.73
N LYS A 295 16.51 -30.10 -24.54
CA LYS A 295 16.85 -31.13 -25.52
C LYS A 295 15.72 -31.27 -26.55
N ILE A 296 16.04 -30.95 -27.81
CA ILE A 296 15.18 -31.17 -28.96
C ILE A 296 15.34 -32.63 -29.38
N ILE A 297 14.25 -33.39 -29.34
CA ILE A 297 14.21 -34.79 -29.79
C ILE A 297 14.20 -34.89 -31.32
N GLY A 298 13.56 -33.93 -31.98
CA GLY A 298 13.48 -33.84 -33.44
C GLY A 298 12.45 -32.82 -33.90
N ARG A 299 12.08 -32.86 -35.17
CA ARG A 299 11.11 -31.93 -35.77
C ARG A 299 10.02 -32.67 -36.53
N VAL A 300 8.78 -32.23 -36.36
CA VAL A 300 7.66 -32.61 -37.23
C VAL A 300 7.56 -31.56 -38.32
N HIS A 301 7.83 -31.96 -39.57
CA HIS A 301 7.83 -31.04 -40.71
C HIS A 301 6.43 -30.62 -41.13
N LEU A 302 5.45 -31.52 -40.98
CA LEU A 302 4.06 -31.27 -41.33
C LEU A 302 3.14 -32.19 -40.50
N ALA A 303 2.24 -31.59 -39.74
CA ALA A 303 1.11 -32.25 -39.11
C ALA A 303 -0.12 -31.33 -39.16
N GLN A 304 -1.30 -31.93 -39.24
CA GLN A 304 -2.55 -31.19 -39.20
C GLN A 304 -2.94 -30.91 -37.75
N VAL A 305 -3.01 -29.63 -37.40
CA VAL A 305 -3.54 -29.17 -36.11
C VAL A 305 -4.95 -28.68 -36.37
N GLN A 306 -5.92 -29.38 -35.78
CA GLN A 306 -7.32 -29.04 -35.91
C GLN A 306 -7.69 -27.96 -34.89
N ILE A 307 -8.19 -26.82 -35.35
CA ILE A 307 -8.75 -25.76 -34.52
C ILE A 307 -10.21 -25.61 -34.93
N GLU A 308 -11.13 -25.84 -33.99
CA GLU A 308 -12.56 -25.98 -34.29
C GLU A 308 -12.81 -27.00 -35.42
N GLY A 309 -13.29 -26.54 -36.58
CA GLY A 309 -13.54 -27.36 -37.77
C GLY A 309 -12.37 -27.42 -38.77
N ASP A 310 -11.36 -26.58 -38.63
CA ASP A 310 -10.32 -26.39 -39.63
C ASP A 310 -9.07 -27.18 -39.32
N PHE A 311 -8.42 -27.70 -40.37
CA PHE A 311 -7.16 -28.43 -40.28
C PHE A 311 -6.02 -27.56 -40.79
N LEU A 312 -5.19 -27.08 -39.87
CA LEU A 312 -4.07 -26.20 -40.19
C LEU A 312 -2.77 -27.00 -40.35
N PRO A 313 -2.09 -26.89 -41.51
CA PRO A 313 -0.80 -27.54 -41.70
C PRO A 313 0.29 -26.80 -40.91
N CYS A 314 0.78 -27.44 -39.86
CA CYS A 314 1.78 -26.88 -38.94
C CYS A 314 3.07 -27.70 -38.91
N SER A 315 4.18 -27.02 -38.65
CA SER A 315 5.48 -27.63 -38.38
C SER A 315 5.94 -27.22 -36.99
N PHE A 316 6.52 -28.14 -36.21
CA PHE A 316 6.94 -27.84 -34.84
C PHE A 316 8.07 -28.76 -34.38
N SER A 317 8.86 -28.25 -33.43
CA SER A 317 9.95 -29.00 -32.81
C SER A 317 9.43 -29.78 -31.60
N ILE A 318 9.98 -30.98 -31.37
CA ILE A 318 9.62 -31.82 -30.22
C ILE A 318 10.68 -31.68 -29.13
N LEU A 319 10.26 -31.30 -27.93
CA LEU A 319 11.13 -31.13 -26.78
C LEU A 319 10.84 -32.20 -25.72
N GLU A 320 11.88 -32.68 -25.05
CA GLU A 320 11.78 -33.77 -24.06
C GLU A 320 11.01 -33.32 -22.80
N ASP A 321 11.53 -32.28 -22.14
CA ASP A 321 10.98 -31.76 -20.88
C ASP A 321 10.36 -30.38 -21.11
N GLN A 322 9.04 -30.31 -21.09
CA GLN A 322 8.30 -29.06 -21.18
C GLN A 322 7.01 -29.16 -20.34
N PRO A 323 6.68 -28.14 -19.51
CA PRO A 323 5.51 -28.20 -18.62
C PRO A 323 4.18 -28.15 -19.37
N MET A 324 4.14 -27.53 -20.55
CA MET A 324 2.94 -27.42 -21.39
C MET A 324 2.99 -28.40 -22.57
N ASP A 325 1.82 -28.88 -23.00
CA ASP A 325 1.70 -29.84 -24.11
C ASP A 325 2.20 -29.28 -25.45
N MET A 326 1.75 -28.07 -25.78
CA MET A 326 2.04 -27.42 -27.05
C MET A 326 2.11 -25.92 -26.87
N LEU A 327 3.11 -25.30 -27.51
CA LEU A 327 3.28 -23.86 -27.62
C LEU A 327 3.13 -23.49 -29.09
N LEU A 328 2.17 -22.62 -29.39
CA LEU A 328 1.94 -22.03 -30.71
C LEU A 328 2.72 -20.72 -30.83
N GLY A 329 3.85 -20.81 -31.54
CA GLY A 329 4.79 -19.71 -31.70
C GLY A 329 4.46 -18.79 -32.87
N LEU A 330 5.25 -17.73 -33.00
CA LEU A 330 5.12 -16.71 -34.02
C LEU A 330 5.25 -17.24 -35.45
N ASP A 331 6.01 -18.32 -35.66
CA ASP A 331 6.14 -18.98 -36.96
C ASP A 331 4.81 -19.47 -37.52
N MET A 332 4.01 -20.18 -36.72
CA MET A 332 2.70 -20.68 -37.13
C MET A 332 1.62 -19.60 -37.08
N LEU A 333 1.70 -18.68 -36.10
CA LEU A 333 0.80 -17.52 -36.04
C LEU A 333 0.90 -16.66 -37.31
N LYS A 334 2.13 -16.36 -37.77
CA LYS A 334 2.34 -15.61 -39.02
C LYS A 334 1.93 -16.42 -40.24
N ARG A 335 2.26 -17.72 -40.28
CA ARG A 335 1.95 -18.60 -41.42
C ARG A 335 0.45 -18.64 -41.71
N HIS A 336 -0.38 -18.71 -40.67
CA HIS A 336 -1.83 -18.79 -40.79
C HIS A 336 -2.54 -17.43 -40.64
N GLN A 337 -1.76 -16.34 -40.64
CA GLN A 337 -2.23 -14.95 -40.53
C GLN A 337 -3.14 -14.74 -39.32
N CYS A 338 -2.79 -15.32 -38.18
CA CYS A 338 -3.62 -15.26 -36.98
C CYS A 338 -3.69 -13.84 -36.40
N SER A 339 -4.84 -13.49 -35.83
CA SER A 339 -5.03 -12.27 -35.05
C SER A 339 -5.41 -12.63 -33.62
N ILE A 340 -4.61 -12.15 -32.66
CA ILE A 340 -4.86 -12.30 -31.23
C ILE A 340 -5.78 -11.14 -30.82
N ASP A 341 -7.08 -11.39 -30.75
CA ASP A 341 -8.07 -10.37 -30.39
C ASP A 341 -8.38 -10.46 -28.89
N LEU A 342 -7.68 -9.64 -28.11
CA LEU A 342 -7.87 -9.54 -26.65
C LEU A 342 -9.16 -8.81 -26.28
N LYS A 343 -9.75 -8.01 -27.18
CA LYS A 343 -11.02 -7.31 -26.93
C LYS A 343 -12.18 -8.30 -26.94
N LYS A 344 -12.18 -9.25 -27.87
CA LYS A 344 -13.16 -10.34 -27.95
C LYS A 344 -12.75 -11.59 -27.16
N SER A 345 -11.49 -11.68 -26.74
CA SER A 345 -10.89 -12.87 -26.13
C SER A 345 -10.94 -14.10 -27.06
N VAL A 346 -10.55 -13.91 -28.32
CA VAL A 346 -10.49 -14.97 -29.32
C VAL A 346 -9.18 -14.95 -30.12
N LEU A 347 -8.76 -16.11 -30.60
CA LEU A 347 -7.77 -16.24 -31.67
C LEU A 347 -8.51 -16.41 -32.99
N LEU A 348 -8.37 -15.44 -33.89
CA LEU A 348 -8.86 -15.51 -35.26
C LEU A 348 -7.78 -16.15 -36.14
N ILE A 349 -8.15 -17.16 -36.92
CA ILE A 349 -7.30 -17.77 -37.95
C ILE A 349 -7.53 -17.03 -39.27
N GLY A 350 -6.58 -16.19 -39.69
CA GLY A 350 -6.80 -15.30 -40.85
C GLY A 350 -7.01 -16.02 -42.18
N THR A 351 -6.42 -17.21 -42.35
CA THR A 351 -6.56 -17.99 -43.59
C THR A 351 -7.96 -18.57 -43.81
N THR A 352 -8.70 -18.90 -42.74
CA THR A 352 -10.03 -19.53 -42.82
C THR A 352 -11.15 -18.63 -42.31
N GLY A 353 -10.82 -17.61 -41.51
CA GLY A 353 -11.79 -16.74 -40.83
C GLY A 353 -12.38 -17.37 -39.56
N THR A 354 -11.92 -18.57 -39.16
CA THR A 354 -12.41 -19.27 -37.98
C THR A 354 -11.90 -18.58 -36.71
N GLU A 355 -12.79 -18.42 -35.73
CA GLU A 355 -12.48 -17.88 -34.41
C GLU A 355 -12.54 -19.01 -33.37
N THR A 356 -11.53 -19.10 -32.50
CA THR A 356 -11.56 -19.93 -31.29
C THR A 356 -11.43 -19.06 -30.06
N ARG A 357 -12.22 -19.31 -29.01
CA ARG A 357 -12.11 -18.58 -27.74
C ARG A 357 -10.84 -18.93 -27.00
N PHE A 358 -10.27 -17.96 -26.27
CA PHE A 358 -9.27 -18.28 -25.27
C PHE A 358 -9.90 -19.00 -24.08
N LEU A 359 -9.13 -19.89 -23.45
CA LEU A 359 -9.57 -20.64 -22.29
C LEU A 359 -9.67 -19.74 -21.05
N SER A 360 -10.68 -20.01 -20.23
CA SER A 360 -10.80 -19.40 -18.90
C SER A 360 -9.78 -20.00 -17.92
N GLU A 361 -9.53 -19.32 -16.80
CA GLU A 361 -8.59 -19.77 -15.76
C GLU A 361 -8.90 -21.20 -15.26
N ALA A 362 -10.18 -21.53 -15.07
CA ALA A 362 -10.63 -22.85 -14.63
C ALA A 362 -10.32 -23.97 -15.65
N GLU A 363 -10.17 -23.62 -16.92
CA GLU A 363 -9.89 -24.55 -18.01
C GLU A 363 -8.38 -24.68 -18.28
N LEU A 364 -7.52 -23.97 -17.55
CA LEU A 364 -6.06 -24.03 -17.78
C LEU A 364 -5.42 -25.33 -17.25
N PRO A 365 -4.33 -25.80 -17.87
CA PRO A 365 -3.49 -26.85 -17.30
C PRO A 365 -2.97 -26.48 -15.91
N GLU A 366 -2.71 -27.47 -15.04
CA GLU A 366 -2.17 -27.25 -13.69
C GLU A 366 -0.89 -26.42 -13.68
N CYS A 367 0.03 -26.69 -14.61
CA CYS A 367 1.26 -25.92 -14.74
C CYS A 367 1.03 -24.43 -15.05
N ALA A 368 -0.04 -24.08 -15.76
CA ALA A 368 -0.40 -22.69 -16.07
C ALA A 368 -1.19 -22.03 -14.94
N ARG A 369 -1.90 -22.82 -14.12
CA ARG A 369 -2.54 -22.35 -12.88
C ARG A 369 -1.49 -22.08 -11.78
N LEU A 370 -0.49 -22.95 -11.67
CA LEU A 370 0.54 -22.91 -10.61
C LEU A 370 1.73 -22.00 -10.91
N ALA A 371 2.03 -21.71 -12.18
CA ALA A 371 3.14 -20.80 -12.54
C ALA A 371 3.00 -19.41 -11.92
N TYR A 372 1.78 -19.02 -11.51
CA TYR A 372 1.53 -17.74 -10.85
C TYR A 372 0.55 -17.82 -9.66
N GLY A 373 -0.06 -18.97 -9.33
CA GLY A 373 -1.11 -19.10 -8.29
C GLY A 373 -0.81 -20.06 -7.13
N ALA A 374 -0.95 -19.52 -5.90
CA ALA A 374 -1.28 -20.16 -4.62
C ALA A 374 -0.22 -20.88 -3.75
N GLU A 375 0.81 -21.56 -4.27
CA GLU A 375 1.76 -22.26 -3.35
C GLU A 375 2.74 -21.33 -2.58
N GLY A 376 2.72 -20.03 -2.87
CA GLY A 376 3.49 -19.03 -2.11
C GLY A 376 2.69 -18.19 -1.11
N ARG A 377 1.36 -18.34 -1.04
CA ARG A 377 0.51 -17.48 -0.19
C ARG A 377 -0.44 -18.22 0.75
N GLU A 378 -0.71 -19.51 0.56
CA GLU A 378 -1.75 -20.17 1.36
C GLU A 378 -1.28 -21.01 2.55
N ASP A 379 0.04 -21.19 2.78
CA ASP A 379 0.54 -21.92 3.96
C ASP A 379 1.61 -21.20 4.80
N ALA A 380 2.02 -19.99 4.43
CA ALA A 380 2.93 -19.21 5.27
C ALA A 380 2.13 -18.10 5.95
N ARG A 381 1.77 -18.33 7.21
CA ARG A 381 1.20 -17.27 8.05
C ARG A 381 2.15 -16.06 8.00
N PRO A 382 1.67 -14.82 7.82
CA PRO A 382 2.54 -13.63 7.78
C PRO A 382 3.50 -13.55 8.97
N ASP A 383 3.07 -14.05 10.13
CA ASP A 383 3.88 -14.15 11.36
C ASP A 383 5.09 -15.09 11.21
N GLU A 384 4.96 -16.20 10.46
CA GLU A 384 6.04 -17.18 10.27
C GLU A 384 7.11 -16.69 9.28
N ILE A 385 6.72 -15.86 8.30
CA ILE A 385 7.66 -15.21 7.37
C ILE A 385 8.46 -14.14 8.12
N ALA A 386 7.78 -13.33 8.93
CA ALA A 386 8.42 -12.30 9.77
C ALA A 386 9.37 -12.91 10.81
N ASP A 387 8.97 -14.00 11.47
CA ASP A 387 9.83 -14.72 12.42
C ASP A 387 11.04 -15.36 11.73
N ARG A 388 10.89 -15.87 10.50
CA ARG A 388 12.01 -16.44 9.73
C ARG A 388 13.00 -15.36 9.28
N GLU A 389 12.51 -14.22 8.81
CA GLU A 389 13.37 -13.10 8.42
C GLU A 389 14.09 -12.49 9.63
N LEU A 390 13.41 -12.38 10.79
CA LEU A 390 14.01 -11.95 12.04
C LEU A 390 15.09 -12.94 12.52
N ALA A 391 14.82 -14.25 12.42
CA ALA A 391 15.78 -15.29 12.77
C ALA A 391 17.03 -15.25 11.87
N GLU A 392 16.85 -15.09 10.56
CA GLU A 392 17.97 -14.95 9.62
C GLU A 392 18.78 -13.67 9.87
N ALA A 393 18.12 -12.55 10.16
CA ALA A 393 18.79 -11.29 10.52
C ALA A 393 19.62 -11.43 11.80
N LEU A 394 19.05 -12.07 12.84
CA LEU A 394 19.76 -12.37 14.09
C LEU A 394 20.96 -13.29 13.85
N GLN A 395 20.82 -14.31 13.01
CA GLN A 395 21.91 -15.25 12.71
C GLN A 395 23.06 -14.59 11.94
N ARG A 396 22.75 -13.68 11.02
CA ARG A 396 23.76 -12.86 10.33
C ARG A 396 24.47 -11.92 11.29
N SER A 397 23.75 -11.25 12.20
CA SER A 397 24.38 -10.41 13.24
C SER A 397 25.25 -11.22 14.21
N ILE A 398 24.89 -12.47 14.52
CA ILE A 398 25.73 -13.37 15.34
C ILE A 398 27.00 -13.79 14.58
N GLN A 399 26.93 -14.07 13.28
CA GLN A 399 28.11 -14.39 12.47
C GLN A 399 29.04 -13.19 12.28
N GLU A 400 28.50 -11.98 12.10
CA GLU A 400 29.30 -10.76 11.98
C GLU A 400 29.96 -10.35 13.31
N SER A 401 29.25 -10.50 14.43
CA SER A 401 29.83 -10.28 15.76
C SER A 401 30.90 -11.32 16.11
N GLY A 402 30.70 -12.60 15.75
CA GLY A 402 31.70 -13.67 15.91
C GLY A 402 32.98 -13.44 15.08
N LYS A 403 32.86 -12.95 13.85
CA LYS A 403 34.03 -12.58 13.02
C LYS A 403 34.80 -11.39 13.59
N LYS A 404 34.12 -10.39 14.17
CA LYS A 404 34.77 -9.25 14.84
C LYS A 404 35.54 -9.67 16.10
N VAL A 405 34.99 -10.60 16.89
CA VAL A 405 35.69 -11.12 18.09
C VAL A 405 36.91 -11.97 17.71
N SER A 406 36.83 -12.78 16.65
CA SER A 406 37.97 -13.58 16.18
C SER A 406 39.11 -12.74 15.60
N LEU A 407 38.81 -11.62 14.93
CA LEU A 407 39.83 -10.68 14.43
C LEU A 407 40.56 -9.93 15.55
N HIS A 408 39.91 -9.72 16.69
CA HIS A 408 40.50 -9.01 17.83
C HIS A 408 41.41 -9.91 18.68
N LEU A 409 41.21 -11.23 18.67
CA LEU A 409 42.09 -12.18 19.38
C LEU A 409 43.38 -12.50 18.60
N SER A 410 43.37 -12.43 17.27
CA SER A 410 44.55 -12.68 16.43
C SER A 410 45.57 -11.53 16.40
N LEU A 411 45.24 -10.37 16.97
CA LEU A 411 46.13 -9.20 17.08
C LEU A 411 46.89 -9.14 18.43
N PHE A 412 46.65 -10.10 19.33
CA PHE A 412 47.25 -10.15 20.67
C PHE A 412 47.94 -11.49 20.99
N SER A 413 48.36 -12.26 19.98
CA SER A 413 49.23 -13.44 20.16
C SER A 413 50.55 -13.28 19.42
#